data_AF-A0A939ASF5-F1
#
_entry.id   AF-A0A939ASF5-F1
#
_cell.length_a   1.000
_cell.length_b   1.000
_cell.length_c   1.000
_cell.angle_alpha   90.00
_cell.angle_beta   90.00
_cell.angle_gamma   90.00
#
_symmetry.space_group_name_H-M   'P 1'
#
loop_
_entity.id
_entity.type
_entity.pdbx_description
1 polymer ?
#
loop_
_entity_poly.entity_id
_entity_poly.type
_entity_poly.pdbx_seq_one_letter_code
_entity_poly.pdbx_strand_id
1 'polypeptide(L)'
;MRNAQHKQRLMGVALILALTASLTLGGASGLAVVDQELLVNGNFEGGFTYMPGCGMVGAGWGCFTNGGSVDYGFYDDQWKPVVADGAHSQLIELNTMQHAASEPNRYTGIFQTVKLVKGGEYQLKLSGLMREGLRPEHKLAGDDAYRYRVQWGYTADAATDWTKVANWVELPWDKIDSRTSPSGLQSFSAKFTAPSDKITLFIRVWKKWGTVYRELDVNLDAISLFGPVVKDSVIVITTTAPATTTAPTPVTATPATCGGANFLANGDFEGGFVGGVGKGWSAFNNGGRAVYGFYDEMWPKVIKDGAHGQLIEINTLGMAASDPDRYAGVYQVVGGLKKGASYEFSLYGMLRERTSGASEDKYRYRVQWGYAAADADPSESDVAAWTELPWDTIYLRTSPGDMAYYSVKFTAPADKVVIAIRAWKKWATPERELDVNLDAIKLVGCPLDRPGRAGVPGPCVYTVAVGDTLAGIAARYGTTTAALAEINKIANPNAIYVGQQLSVPCNGVTPQPPACIWVVVAKGDTVSGLAWKYNSSVALIMEANKLANPNLIYPGQKLCIIDP
;
A
#
# COMPACT_ATOMS: atom_id res chain seq x y z
N MET A 1 90.35 -8.24 -10.71
CA MET A 1 89.45 -8.33 -9.53
C MET A 1 88.37 -7.27 -9.68
N ARG A 2 87.09 -7.60 -9.42
CA ARG A 2 85.93 -6.68 -9.20
C ARG A 2 85.56 -5.72 -10.35
N ASN A 3 84.32 -5.21 -10.49
CA ASN A 3 82.97 -5.77 -10.27
C ASN A 3 81.93 -4.79 -10.90
N ALA A 4 80.74 -5.28 -11.31
CA ALA A 4 79.49 -4.49 -11.55
C ALA A 4 79.50 -3.41 -12.69
N GLN A 5 78.39 -3.01 -13.34
CA GLN A 5 77.01 -3.54 -13.42
C GLN A 5 76.30 -3.07 -14.74
N HIS A 6 75.13 -3.63 -15.05
CA HIS A 6 74.43 -3.50 -16.35
C HIS A 6 73.79 -2.13 -16.67
N LYS A 7 73.61 -1.89 -17.98
CA LYS A 7 72.71 -0.91 -18.62
C LYS A 7 71.79 -1.63 -19.61
N GLN A 8 70.57 -1.11 -19.83
CA GLN A 8 70.00 -0.99 -21.18
C GLN A 8 68.86 0.04 -21.23
N ARG A 9 68.63 0.64 -22.42
CA ARG A 9 67.76 1.80 -22.68
C ARG A 9 67.04 1.63 -24.03
N LEU A 10 65.77 2.08 -24.09
CA LEU A 10 64.98 2.68 -25.20
C LEU A 10 65.05 2.15 -26.65
N MET A 11 63.85 1.89 -27.24
CA MET A 11 63.37 2.26 -28.60
C MET A 11 61.83 2.02 -28.72
N GLY A 12 61.06 2.40 -29.77
CA GLY A 12 61.44 3.02 -31.05
C GLY A 12 60.36 3.77 -31.89
N VAL A 13 59.04 3.72 -31.60
CA VAL A 13 57.95 4.54 -32.24
C VAL A 13 57.52 4.16 -33.70
N ALA A 14 56.30 4.59 -34.10
CA ALA A 14 55.63 4.58 -35.42
C ALA A 14 54.71 3.37 -35.76
N LEU A 15 53.59 3.50 -36.48
CA LEU A 15 53.21 4.51 -37.50
C LEU A 15 51.70 4.91 -37.48
N ILE A 16 51.38 6.03 -38.15
CA ILE A 16 50.08 6.73 -38.21
C ILE A 16 49.41 6.55 -39.59
N LEU A 17 48.07 6.42 -39.61
CA LEU A 17 47.17 6.89 -40.68
C LEU A 17 45.77 7.09 -40.06
N ALA A 18 44.90 8.05 -40.37
CA ALA A 18 44.92 9.39 -40.97
C ALA A 18 43.43 9.73 -41.16
N LEU A 19 42.93 10.87 -40.66
CA LEU A 19 41.53 11.28 -40.83
C LEU A 19 41.22 11.56 -42.31
N THR A 20 40.00 11.25 -42.78
CA THR A 20 38.89 12.23 -42.88
C THR A 20 37.70 11.66 -43.67
N ALA A 21 36.52 11.67 -43.06
CA ALA A 21 35.25 11.78 -43.76
C ALA A 21 34.29 12.59 -42.87
N SER A 22 34.01 13.82 -43.26
CA SER A 22 32.96 14.64 -42.64
C SER A 22 31.88 14.87 -43.70
N LEU A 23 30.63 14.49 -43.41
CA LEU A 23 29.47 15.37 -43.62
C LEU A 23 28.17 14.81 -42.99
N THR A 24 27.58 15.66 -42.15
CA THR A 24 26.13 15.86 -41.91
C THR A 24 25.20 14.76 -41.36
N LEU A 25 24.57 15.15 -40.24
CA LEU A 25 23.16 14.97 -39.85
C LEU A 25 22.67 13.56 -39.48
N GLY A 26 22.45 13.40 -38.17
CA GLY A 26 21.80 12.23 -37.59
C GLY A 26 22.01 12.15 -36.09
N GLY A 27 21.43 13.09 -35.33
CA GLY A 27 21.37 12.99 -33.87
C GLY A 27 20.41 11.88 -33.44
N ALA A 28 20.76 10.63 -33.71
CA ALA A 28 19.99 9.48 -33.26
C ALA A 28 20.22 9.31 -31.75
N SER A 29 19.28 9.82 -30.95
CA SER A 29 19.13 9.47 -29.54
C SER A 29 18.81 7.98 -29.43
N GLY A 30 19.86 7.16 -29.46
CA GLY A 30 19.75 5.73 -29.22
C GLY A 30 19.23 5.50 -27.81
N LEU A 31 17.98 5.03 -27.72
CA LEU A 31 17.37 4.65 -26.46
C LEU A 31 18.24 3.57 -25.80
N ALA A 32 18.69 3.82 -24.57
CA ALA A 32 19.51 2.87 -23.85
C ALA A 32 18.64 1.67 -23.44
N VAL A 33 18.87 0.54 -24.08
CA VAL A 33 18.26 -0.74 -23.71
C VAL A 33 19.06 -1.35 -22.57
N VAL A 34 18.37 -1.68 -21.48
CA VAL A 34 18.92 -2.40 -20.33
C VAL A 34 17.93 -3.48 -19.92
N ASP A 35 18.42 -4.60 -19.42
CA ASP A 35 17.54 -5.66 -18.93
C ASP A 35 17.05 -5.34 -17.52
N GLN A 36 15.78 -5.66 -17.25
CA GLN A 36 15.12 -5.45 -15.96
C GLN A 36 14.13 -6.60 -15.70
N GLU A 37 13.71 -6.78 -14.44
CA GLU A 37 12.52 -7.55 -14.08
C GLU A 37 11.24 -6.77 -14.47
N LEU A 38 10.30 -7.45 -15.13
CA LEU A 38 9.05 -6.88 -15.64
C LEU A 38 7.84 -7.24 -14.77
N LEU A 39 7.89 -8.34 -14.01
CA LEU A 39 6.80 -8.74 -13.14
C LEU A 39 6.86 -8.03 -11.79
N VAL A 40 5.72 -7.53 -11.35
CA VAL A 40 5.52 -7.07 -9.97
C VAL A 40 5.18 -8.28 -9.11
N ASN A 41 5.86 -8.41 -7.96
CA ASN A 41 5.51 -9.39 -6.93
C ASN A 41 5.42 -10.85 -7.43
N GLY A 42 6.38 -11.27 -8.26
CA GLY A 42 6.44 -12.65 -8.74
C GLY A 42 7.06 -13.65 -7.74
N ASN A 43 7.69 -13.14 -6.68
CA ASN A 43 8.14 -13.89 -5.50
C ASN A 43 7.19 -13.73 -4.29
N PHE A 44 5.99 -13.16 -4.50
CA PHE A 44 4.90 -13.05 -3.52
C PHE A 44 5.15 -12.28 -2.20
N GLU A 45 6.39 -11.86 -1.91
CA GLU A 45 6.77 -11.03 -0.75
C GLU A 45 6.12 -9.64 -0.70
N GLY A 46 5.57 -9.16 -1.82
CA GLY A 46 4.75 -7.95 -1.91
C GLY A 46 3.32 -8.13 -1.37
N GLY A 47 3.00 -9.30 -0.81
CA GLY A 47 1.71 -9.62 -0.19
C GLY A 47 0.64 -10.08 -1.18
N PHE A 48 -0.57 -10.24 -0.67
CA PHE A 48 -1.71 -10.82 -1.38
C PHE A 48 -2.96 -9.94 -1.29
N THR A 49 -3.83 -10.04 -2.29
CA THR A 49 -5.11 -9.33 -2.40
C THR A 49 -6.22 -10.36 -2.57
N TYR A 50 -7.31 -10.21 -1.82
CA TYR A 50 -8.49 -11.06 -2.00
C TYR A 50 -9.20 -10.74 -3.32
N MET A 51 -9.43 -11.76 -4.15
CA MET A 51 -10.20 -11.67 -5.40
C MET A 51 -11.46 -12.54 -5.32
N PRO A 52 -12.66 -11.96 -5.51
CA PRO A 52 -13.91 -12.71 -5.58
C PRO A 52 -13.85 -13.85 -6.59
N GLY A 53 -14.23 -15.06 -6.17
CA GLY A 53 -14.18 -16.27 -7.01
C GLY A 53 -12.82 -16.98 -7.06
N CYS A 54 -11.80 -16.47 -6.35
CA CYS A 54 -10.48 -17.09 -6.25
C CYS A 54 -10.00 -17.23 -4.80
N GLY A 55 -9.99 -16.15 -4.01
CA GLY A 55 -9.31 -16.11 -2.72
C GLY A 55 -8.13 -15.14 -2.72
N MET A 56 -7.10 -15.44 -1.92
CA MET A 56 -5.90 -14.59 -1.79
C MET A 56 -4.93 -14.84 -2.95
N VAL A 57 -4.78 -13.83 -3.80
CA VAL A 57 -3.93 -13.86 -5.00
C VAL A 57 -2.81 -12.85 -4.84
N GLY A 58 -1.58 -13.16 -5.26
CA GLY A 58 -0.42 -12.27 -5.15
C GLY A 58 -0.74 -10.85 -5.63
N ALA A 59 -0.42 -9.84 -4.82
CA ALA A 59 -0.74 -8.44 -5.11
C ALA A 59 -0.12 -8.01 -6.45
N GLY A 60 -0.92 -7.44 -7.35
CA GLY A 60 -0.52 -7.07 -8.71
C GLY A 60 -0.73 -8.16 -9.78
N TRP A 61 -1.04 -9.39 -9.38
CA TRP A 61 -1.57 -10.41 -10.29
C TRP A 61 -3.10 -10.28 -10.44
N GLY A 62 -3.67 -11.04 -11.37
CA GLY A 62 -5.09 -11.38 -11.43
C GLY A 62 -5.26 -12.90 -11.45
N CYS A 63 -6.48 -13.39 -11.31
CA CYS A 63 -6.80 -14.82 -11.32
C CYS A 63 -7.93 -15.18 -12.29
N PHE A 64 -8.04 -16.46 -12.64
CA PHE A 64 -9.15 -16.99 -13.43
C PHE A 64 -9.46 -18.43 -13.04
N THR A 65 -10.70 -18.85 -13.27
CA THR A 65 -11.15 -20.24 -13.23
C THR A 65 -12.05 -20.52 -14.42
N ASN A 66 -12.33 -21.79 -14.74
CA ASN A 66 -13.36 -22.16 -15.72
C ASN A 66 -14.73 -22.50 -15.10
N GLY A 67 -14.92 -22.28 -13.79
CA GLY A 67 -16.17 -22.57 -13.07
C GLY A 67 -16.58 -24.04 -13.09
N GLY A 68 -17.75 -24.35 -12.53
CA GLY A 68 -18.30 -25.71 -12.39
C GLY A 68 -18.21 -26.26 -10.95
N SER A 69 -18.59 -27.52 -10.76
CA SER A 69 -18.76 -28.20 -9.45
C SER A 69 -17.44 -28.66 -8.79
N VAL A 70 -16.47 -27.76 -8.63
CA VAL A 70 -15.20 -28.00 -7.92
C VAL A 70 -14.82 -26.70 -7.25
N ASP A 71 -14.46 -26.77 -5.98
CA ASP A 71 -14.03 -25.62 -5.20
C ASP A 71 -12.62 -25.20 -5.63
N TYR A 72 -12.46 -23.91 -5.89
CA TYR A 72 -11.16 -23.28 -6.16
C TYR A 72 -10.75 -22.46 -4.95
N GLY A 73 -9.51 -22.62 -4.53
CA GLY A 73 -8.88 -21.79 -3.50
C GLY A 73 -7.60 -21.17 -4.03
N PHE A 74 -7.34 -19.93 -3.64
CA PHE A 74 -6.06 -19.26 -3.81
C PHE A 74 -5.65 -18.74 -2.44
N TYR A 75 -4.41 -19.02 -2.03
CA TYR A 75 -3.92 -18.69 -0.70
C TYR A 75 -2.48 -18.20 -0.70
N ASP A 76 -2.16 -17.39 0.31
CA ASP A 76 -0.79 -17.19 0.76
C ASP A 76 -0.35 -18.42 1.54
N ASP A 77 0.65 -19.15 1.03
CA ASP A 77 1.21 -20.32 1.68
C ASP A 77 2.68 -20.07 2.08
N GLN A 78 2.82 -19.83 3.38
CA GLN A 78 4.08 -19.49 4.06
C GLN A 78 4.83 -20.74 4.54
N TRP A 79 4.40 -21.94 4.17
CA TRP A 79 5.04 -23.17 4.62
C TRP A 79 6.39 -23.36 3.92
N LYS A 80 7.49 -23.16 4.64
CA LYS A 80 8.87 -23.17 4.10
C LYS A 80 9.20 -24.23 3.02
N PRO A 81 8.74 -25.50 3.04
CA PRO A 81 9.00 -26.48 1.98
C PRO A 81 8.38 -26.15 0.61
N VAL A 82 7.43 -25.21 0.53
CA VAL A 82 6.77 -24.76 -0.72
C VAL A 82 7.15 -23.33 -1.13
N VAL A 83 8.10 -22.69 -0.43
CA VAL A 83 8.63 -21.36 -0.70
C VAL A 83 10.05 -21.47 -1.30
N ALA A 84 10.32 -20.77 -2.41
CA ALA A 84 11.62 -20.70 -3.09
C ALA A 84 12.41 -19.44 -2.71
N ASP A 85 11.74 -18.30 -2.54
CA ASP A 85 12.32 -17.01 -2.17
C ASP A 85 11.51 -16.39 -1.02
N GLY A 86 12.18 -15.69 -0.11
CA GLY A 86 11.52 -15.03 1.02
C GLY A 86 10.73 -15.96 1.96
N ALA A 87 9.46 -15.63 2.20
CA ALA A 87 8.56 -16.24 3.18
C ALA A 87 7.21 -16.71 2.61
N HIS A 88 6.85 -16.33 1.38
CA HIS A 88 5.52 -16.51 0.81
C HIS A 88 5.53 -17.30 -0.51
N SER A 89 4.45 -18.05 -0.78
CA SER A 89 4.21 -18.66 -2.10
C SER A 89 2.73 -18.58 -2.46
N GLN A 90 2.41 -18.52 -3.75
CA GLN A 90 1.02 -18.63 -4.19
C GLN A 90 0.61 -20.09 -4.21
N LEU A 91 -0.28 -20.49 -3.30
CA LEU A 91 -1.02 -21.74 -3.39
C LEU A 91 -2.25 -21.55 -4.27
N ILE A 92 -2.51 -22.54 -5.14
CA ILE A 92 -3.72 -22.70 -5.95
C ILE A 92 -4.28 -24.11 -5.68
N GLU A 93 -5.46 -24.17 -5.06
CA GLU A 93 -6.19 -25.38 -4.68
C GLU A 93 -7.30 -25.70 -5.72
N LEU A 94 -7.45 -26.98 -6.08
CA LEU A 94 -8.59 -27.52 -6.82
C LEU A 94 -9.17 -28.75 -6.11
N ASN A 95 -10.26 -28.55 -5.36
CA ASN A 95 -10.79 -29.54 -4.44
C ASN A 95 -11.99 -30.32 -4.99
N THR A 96 -11.80 -31.61 -5.26
CA THR A 96 -12.85 -32.51 -5.74
C THR A 96 -13.38 -33.46 -4.66
N MET A 97 -13.08 -33.20 -3.37
CA MET A 97 -13.40 -34.10 -2.25
C MET A 97 -14.88 -34.47 -2.11
N GLN A 98 -15.80 -33.58 -2.52
CA GLN A 98 -17.25 -33.81 -2.40
C GLN A 98 -17.96 -33.99 -3.76
N HIS A 99 -17.23 -34.15 -4.85
CA HIS A 99 -17.77 -34.07 -6.21
C HIS A 99 -17.54 -35.34 -7.03
N ALA A 100 -18.57 -35.76 -7.77
CA ALA A 100 -18.58 -36.98 -8.57
C ALA A 100 -17.96 -36.78 -9.98
N ALA A 101 -17.55 -37.88 -10.62
CA ALA A 101 -16.72 -37.88 -11.83
C ALA A 101 -17.54 -37.62 -13.10
N SER A 102 -18.09 -36.41 -13.22
CA SER A 102 -19.01 -36.03 -14.29
C SER A 102 -18.56 -34.83 -15.14
N GLU A 103 -17.50 -34.13 -14.73
CA GLU A 103 -17.08 -32.87 -15.36
C GLU A 103 -15.77 -32.98 -16.17
N PRO A 104 -15.63 -32.17 -17.24
CA PRO A 104 -14.44 -32.11 -18.07
C PRO A 104 -13.26 -31.45 -17.33
N ASN A 105 -12.18 -31.17 -18.07
CA ASN A 105 -10.98 -30.50 -17.56
C ASN A 105 -11.30 -29.25 -16.74
N ARG A 106 -10.69 -29.14 -15.55
CA ARG A 106 -10.74 -27.94 -14.73
C ARG A 106 -9.45 -27.15 -14.89
N TYR A 107 -9.61 -25.86 -15.14
CA TYR A 107 -8.56 -24.87 -15.33
C TYR A 107 -8.71 -23.77 -14.29
N THR A 108 -7.59 -23.33 -13.75
CA THR A 108 -7.48 -22.17 -12.87
C THR A 108 -6.07 -21.62 -12.98
N GLY A 109 -5.83 -20.38 -12.58
CA GLY A 109 -4.49 -19.82 -12.63
C GLY A 109 -4.41 -18.35 -12.30
N ILE A 110 -3.19 -17.83 -12.43
CA ILE A 110 -2.86 -16.42 -12.25
C ILE A 110 -2.37 -15.80 -13.56
N PHE A 111 -2.50 -14.48 -13.67
CA PHE A 111 -1.99 -13.71 -14.81
C PHE A 111 -1.45 -12.35 -14.39
N GLN A 112 -0.57 -11.77 -15.19
CA GLN A 112 -0.13 -10.38 -15.03
C GLN A 112 0.13 -9.72 -16.39
N THR A 113 -0.31 -8.47 -16.52
CA THR A 113 -0.16 -7.68 -17.73
C THR A 113 1.08 -6.79 -17.66
N VAL A 114 2.02 -7.00 -18.58
CA VAL A 114 3.34 -6.34 -18.58
C VAL A 114 3.59 -5.58 -19.89
N LYS A 115 4.42 -4.54 -19.83
CA LYS A 115 4.94 -3.81 -21.01
C LYS A 115 6.29 -4.36 -21.41
N LEU A 116 6.54 -4.49 -22.72
CA LEU A 116 7.77 -5.05 -23.29
C LEU A 116 8.25 -4.16 -24.44
N VAL A 117 9.42 -4.50 -24.97
CA VAL A 117 9.93 -4.01 -26.24
C VAL A 117 9.60 -5.06 -27.29
N LYS A 118 8.75 -4.73 -28.27
CA LYS A 118 8.41 -5.65 -29.37
C LYS A 118 9.68 -6.12 -30.09
N GLY A 119 9.83 -7.43 -30.25
CA GLY A 119 11.04 -8.04 -30.82
C GLY A 119 12.20 -8.23 -29.83
N GLY A 120 12.05 -7.80 -28.57
CA GLY A 120 13.01 -8.08 -27.51
C GLY A 120 12.96 -9.53 -27.03
N GLU A 121 14.09 -10.07 -26.58
CA GLU A 121 14.21 -11.42 -26.02
C GLU A 121 14.00 -11.38 -24.51
N TYR A 122 13.06 -12.17 -23.99
CA TYR A 122 12.74 -12.25 -22.57
C TYR A 122 12.96 -13.65 -22.02
N GLN A 123 13.47 -13.75 -20.79
CA GLN A 123 13.59 -14.99 -20.05
C GLN A 123 12.51 -15.05 -18.96
N LEU A 124 11.60 -16.02 -19.09
CA LEU A 124 10.72 -16.43 -18.01
C LEU A 124 11.44 -17.43 -17.11
N LYS A 125 11.26 -17.31 -15.79
CA LYS A 125 11.60 -18.31 -14.77
C LYS A 125 10.42 -18.45 -13.81
N LEU A 126 10.25 -19.63 -13.23
CA LEU A 126 9.43 -19.84 -12.03
C LEU A 126 9.84 -21.12 -11.32
N SER A 127 9.52 -21.20 -10.03
CA SER A 127 9.58 -22.42 -9.22
C SER A 127 8.19 -22.80 -8.75
N GLY A 128 7.99 -24.09 -8.46
CA GLY A 128 6.69 -24.60 -8.04
C GLY A 128 6.66 -26.10 -7.85
N LEU A 129 5.59 -26.61 -7.25
CA LEU A 129 5.32 -28.03 -7.15
C LEU A 129 3.82 -28.32 -7.18
N MET A 130 3.49 -29.56 -7.53
CA MET A 130 2.14 -30.10 -7.37
C MET A 130 2.18 -31.10 -6.22
N ARG A 131 1.21 -31.03 -5.32
CA ARG A 131 1.01 -32.00 -4.24
C ARG A 131 -0.47 -32.34 -4.12
N GLU A 132 -0.78 -33.54 -3.63
CA GLU A 132 -2.18 -33.98 -3.52
C GLU A 132 -2.52 -34.55 -2.14
N GLY A 133 -3.73 -34.22 -1.68
CA GLY A 133 -4.34 -34.79 -0.49
C GLY A 133 -5.09 -36.07 -0.85
N LEU A 134 -4.53 -37.22 -0.50
CA LEU A 134 -5.19 -38.53 -0.65
C LEU A 134 -5.69 -39.05 0.69
N ARG A 135 -6.98 -39.37 0.76
CA ARG A 135 -7.49 -40.29 1.78
C ARG A 135 -7.06 -41.73 1.43
N PRO A 136 -6.56 -42.55 2.38
CA PRO A 136 -6.06 -43.90 2.09
C PRO A 136 -7.06 -44.79 1.35
N GLU A 137 -8.35 -44.68 1.68
CA GLU A 137 -9.47 -45.41 1.10
C GLU A 137 -9.88 -44.94 -0.32
N HIS A 138 -9.33 -43.81 -0.80
CA HIS A 138 -9.53 -43.28 -2.16
C HIS A 138 -8.29 -43.43 -3.06
N LYS A 139 -7.24 -44.14 -2.59
CA LYS A 139 -6.03 -44.42 -3.39
C LYS A 139 -6.32 -45.49 -4.44
N LEU A 140 -6.61 -45.05 -5.67
CA LEU A 140 -6.90 -45.94 -6.79
C LEU A 140 -5.61 -46.58 -7.33
N ALA A 141 -5.68 -47.87 -7.67
CA ALA A 141 -4.61 -48.53 -8.42
C ALA A 141 -4.65 -48.06 -9.88
N GLY A 142 -3.54 -47.52 -10.39
CA GLY A 142 -3.44 -47.05 -11.78
C GLY A 142 -3.76 -45.57 -11.99
N ASP A 143 -3.58 -44.72 -10.97
CA ASP A 143 -3.65 -43.26 -11.14
C ASP A 143 -2.74 -42.77 -12.28
N ASP A 144 -3.33 -42.02 -13.22
CA ASP A 144 -2.59 -41.43 -14.34
C ASP A 144 -1.54 -40.44 -13.80
N ALA A 145 -0.26 -40.72 -14.06
CA ALA A 145 0.86 -39.83 -13.73
C ALA A 145 0.65 -38.42 -14.30
N TYR A 146 -0.09 -38.32 -15.41
CA TYR A 146 -0.32 -37.08 -16.12
C TYR A 146 -1.66 -36.38 -15.81
N ARG A 147 -2.35 -36.79 -14.74
CA ARG A 147 -3.64 -36.22 -14.30
C ARG A 147 -3.64 -34.71 -14.01
N TYR A 148 -2.47 -34.13 -13.68
CA TYR A 148 -2.33 -32.70 -13.42
C TYR A 148 -1.23 -32.09 -14.28
N ARG A 149 -1.34 -30.79 -14.59
CA ARG A 149 -0.32 -29.99 -15.27
C ARG A 149 -0.28 -28.55 -14.78
N VAL A 150 0.92 -27.99 -14.83
CA VAL A 150 1.14 -26.54 -14.88
C VAL A 150 1.58 -26.17 -16.29
N GLN A 151 1.03 -25.09 -16.83
CA GLN A 151 1.37 -24.58 -18.15
C GLN A 151 1.47 -23.05 -18.12
N TRP A 152 2.34 -22.45 -18.93
CA TRP A 152 2.40 -21.01 -19.13
C TRP A 152 2.02 -20.62 -20.55
N GLY A 153 1.65 -19.36 -20.76
CA GLY A 153 1.32 -18.82 -22.09
C GLY A 153 1.07 -17.32 -22.02
N TYR A 154 0.69 -16.69 -23.13
CA TYR A 154 0.39 -15.26 -23.14
C TYR A 154 -0.64 -14.84 -24.19
N THR A 155 -1.25 -13.67 -23.99
CA THR A 155 -2.01 -12.95 -25.03
C THR A 155 -1.17 -11.77 -25.56
N ALA A 156 -1.04 -11.67 -26.89
CA ALA A 156 -0.23 -10.62 -27.53
C ALA A 156 -0.92 -9.24 -27.58
N ASP A 157 -2.24 -9.19 -27.38
CA ASP A 157 -3.06 -7.98 -27.30
C ASP A 157 -3.27 -7.49 -25.85
N ALA A 158 -2.60 -8.15 -24.88
CA ALA A 158 -2.79 -7.96 -23.45
C ALA A 158 -4.23 -8.22 -22.93
N ALA A 159 -5.04 -9.02 -23.64
CA ALA A 159 -6.32 -9.48 -23.10
C ALA A 159 -6.11 -10.33 -21.83
N THR A 160 -6.91 -10.08 -20.80
CA THR A 160 -6.91 -10.86 -19.53
C THR A 160 -7.77 -12.13 -19.60
N ASP A 161 -8.43 -12.35 -20.74
CA ASP A 161 -9.20 -13.55 -21.04
C ASP A 161 -8.26 -14.71 -21.42
N TRP A 162 -8.06 -15.62 -20.47
CA TRP A 162 -7.19 -16.79 -20.61
C TRP A 162 -7.60 -17.73 -21.76
N THR A 163 -8.87 -17.68 -22.21
CA THR A 163 -9.35 -18.55 -23.30
C THR A 163 -8.75 -18.17 -24.65
N LYS A 164 -8.19 -16.95 -24.78
CA LYS A 164 -7.52 -16.43 -25.98
C LYS A 164 -6.05 -16.83 -26.08
N VAL A 165 -5.48 -17.46 -25.06
CA VAL A 165 -4.08 -17.91 -25.08
C VAL A 165 -3.96 -19.12 -26.01
N ALA A 166 -3.32 -18.92 -27.17
CA ALA A 166 -3.14 -19.94 -28.19
C ALA A 166 -1.84 -20.76 -28.05
N ASN A 167 -0.91 -20.30 -27.21
CA ASN A 167 0.48 -20.77 -27.13
C ASN A 167 0.83 -21.39 -25.78
N TRP A 168 -0.05 -22.21 -25.21
CA TRP A 168 0.20 -22.90 -23.95
C TRP A 168 1.41 -23.85 -24.06
N VAL A 169 2.42 -23.61 -23.22
CA VAL A 169 3.61 -24.43 -23.08
C VAL A 169 3.53 -25.15 -21.73
N GLU A 170 3.62 -26.48 -21.78
CA GLU A 170 3.59 -27.35 -20.62
C GLU A 170 4.91 -27.31 -19.85
N LEU A 171 4.85 -27.17 -18.53
CA LEU A 171 6.04 -27.26 -17.68
C LEU A 171 6.41 -28.73 -17.49
N PRO A 172 7.71 -29.09 -17.47
CA PRO A 172 8.21 -30.46 -17.28
C PRO A 172 8.16 -30.87 -15.80
N TRP A 173 7.01 -30.66 -15.15
CA TRP A 173 6.74 -30.94 -13.76
C TRP A 173 5.80 -32.13 -13.70
N ASP A 174 6.34 -33.35 -13.81
CA ASP A 174 5.56 -34.59 -13.73
C ASP A 174 5.44 -35.13 -12.30
N LYS A 175 6.23 -34.60 -11.35
CA LYS A 175 6.19 -35.03 -9.96
C LYS A 175 4.98 -34.43 -9.22
N ILE A 176 4.22 -35.31 -8.58
CA ILE A 176 3.12 -34.98 -7.68
C ILE A 176 3.48 -35.55 -6.30
N ASP A 177 3.69 -34.68 -5.32
CA ASP A 177 4.09 -35.07 -3.97
C ASP A 177 2.89 -35.29 -3.03
N SER A 178 3.15 -35.85 -1.84
CA SER A 178 2.16 -35.88 -0.75
C SER A 178 1.92 -34.47 -0.22
N ARG A 179 0.65 -34.08 -0.01
CA ARG A 179 0.25 -32.76 0.53
C ARG A 179 1.03 -32.33 1.77
N THR A 180 1.35 -33.28 2.65
CA THR A 180 1.99 -33.07 3.95
C THR A 180 3.49 -33.38 3.96
N SER A 181 4.08 -33.78 2.84
CA SER A 181 5.50 -34.14 2.73
C SER A 181 6.03 -33.90 1.31
N PRO A 182 6.09 -32.65 0.83
CA PRO A 182 6.72 -32.29 -0.42
C PRO A 182 8.22 -32.55 -0.38
N SER A 183 8.77 -32.84 -1.55
CA SER A 183 10.17 -33.18 -1.76
C SER A 183 11.04 -32.00 -2.17
N GLY A 184 10.42 -30.85 -2.42
CA GLY A 184 11.06 -29.61 -2.85
C GLY A 184 10.44 -29.07 -4.14
N LEU A 185 10.63 -27.77 -4.39
CA LEU A 185 10.14 -27.10 -5.60
C LEU A 185 10.94 -27.53 -6.83
N GLN A 186 10.24 -27.67 -7.95
CA GLN A 186 10.82 -27.84 -9.28
C GLN A 186 10.96 -26.46 -9.92
N SER A 187 12.05 -26.20 -10.65
CA SER A 187 12.24 -24.93 -11.37
C SER A 187 11.99 -25.10 -12.87
N PHE A 188 11.62 -24.01 -13.52
CA PHE A 188 11.42 -23.91 -14.96
C PHE A 188 12.03 -22.62 -15.50
N SER A 189 12.51 -22.64 -16.75
CA SER A 189 12.84 -21.43 -17.49
C SER A 189 12.59 -21.61 -18.98
N ALA A 190 12.08 -20.55 -19.62
CA ALA A 190 11.92 -20.46 -21.07
C ALA A 190 12.40 -19.10 -21.57
N LYS A 191 12.69 -19.01 -22.87
CA LYS A 191 12.91 -17.74 -23.56
C LYS A 191 11.85 -17.55 -24.65
N PHE A 192 11.46 -16.31 -24.91
CA PHE A 192 10.63 -15.96 -26.05
C PHE A 192 10.91 -14.54 -26.54
N THR A 193 10.70 -14.33 -27.83
CA THR A 193 10.67 -13.00 -28.45
C THR A 193 9.32 -12.34 -28.21
N ALA A 194 9.29 -11.10 -27.70
CA ALA A 194 8.05 -10.39 -27.45
C ALA A 194 7.28 -10.09 -28.75
N PRO A 195 6.02 -10.57 -28.91
CA PRO A 195 5.24 -10.37 -30.14
C PRO A 195 4.75 -8.93 -30.32
N SER A 196 4.68 -8.17 -29.22
CA SER A 196 4.11 -6.84 -29.06
C SER A 196 4.86 -6.06 -27.99
N ASP A 197 4.51 -4.80 -27.81
CA ASP A 197 4.98 -3.92 -26.73
C ASP A 197 4.23 -4.14 -25.40
N LYS A 198 3.28 -5.09 -25.36
CA LYS A 198 2.48 -5.41 -24.18
C LYS A 198 1.85 -6.80 -24.29
N ILE A 199 2.03 -7.65 -23.29
CA ILE A 199 1.33 -8.95 -23.19
C ILE A 199 0.61 -9.09 -21.85
N THR A 200 -0.30 -10.05 -21.76
CA THR A 200 -0.67 -10.64 -20.48
C THR A 200 -0.08 -12.04 -20.41
N LEU A 201 0.80 -12.27 -19.43
CA LEU A 201 1.40 -13.55 -19.09
C LEU A 201 0.39 -14.33 -18.23
N PHE A 202 0.20 -15.62 -18.53
CA PHE A 202 -0.64 -16.52 -17.76
C PHE A 202 0.15 -17.74 -17.28
N ILE A 203 -0.17 -18.21 -16.08
CA ILE A 203 0.27 -19.49 -15.55
C ILE A 203 -0.99 -20.22 -15.08
N ARG A 204 -1.27 -21.40 -15.66
CA ARG A 204 -2.46 -22.19 -15.38
C ARG A 204 -2.13 -23.54 -14.77
N VAL A 205 -2.97 -23.95 -13.82
CA VAL A 205 -3.14 -25.32 -13.38
C VAL A 205 -4.23 -25.97 -14.23
N TRP A 206 -3.98 -27.17 -14.70
CA TRP A 206 -4.92 -28.01 -15.44
C TRP A 206 -5.08 -29.35 -14.74
N LYS A 207 -6.27 -29.59 -14.19
CA LYS A 207 -6.70 -30.88 -13.65
C LYS A 207 -7.48 -31.63 -14.72
N LYS A 208 -6.92 -32.74 -15.20
CA LYS A 208 -7.45 -33.54 -16.31
C LYS A 208 -8.60 -34.43 -15.82
N TRP A 209 -9.66 -34.50 -16.63
CA TRP A 209 -10.83 -35.38 -16.53
C TRP A 209 -11.14 -35.97 -15.14
N GLY A 210 -12.08 -35.35 -14.41
CA GLY A 210 -12.79 -36.03 -13.30
C GLY A 210 -11.92 -36.74 -12.26
N THR A 211 -10.73 -36.22 -11.93
CA THR A 211 -9.93 -36.73 -10.80
C THR A 211 -10.64 -36.40 -9.48
N VAL A 212 -11.56 -37.28 -9.10
CA VAL A 212 -12.50 -37.12 -7.98
C VAL A 212 -11.89 -37.46 -6.63
N TYR A 213 -12.54 -36.97 -5.58
CA TYR A 213 -12.22 -37.24 -4.19
C TYR A 213 -10.78 -36.86 -3.81
N ARG A 214 -10.24 -35.80 -4.44
CA ARG A 214 -8.85 -35.36 -4.30
C ARG A 214 -8.70 -33.85 -4.29
N GLU A 215 -7.91 -33.40 -3.34
CA GLU A 215 -7.41 -32.04 -3.24
C GLU A 215 -6.09 -31.97 -4.03
N LEU A 216 -6.03 -31.11 -5.06
CA LEU A 216 -4.79 -30.76 -5.75
C LEU A 216 -4.36 -29.38 -5.26
N ASP A 217 -3.16 -29.31 -4.72
CA ASP A 217 -2.47 -28.08 -4.35
C ASP A 217 -1.32 -27.84 -5.34
N VAL A 218 -1.25 -26.64 -5.90
CA VAL A 218 -0.10 -26.19 -6.69
C VAL A 218 0.46 -24.94 -6.04
N ASN A 219 1.70 -25.04 -5.56
CA ASN A 219 2.45 -23.88 -5.06
C ASN A 219 3.32 -23.32 -6.19
N LEU A 220 3.32 -22.00 -6.35
CA LEU A 220 4.12 -21.25 -7.32
C LEU A 220 4.89 -20.15 -6.59
N ASP A 221 6.15 -19.94 -6.97
CA ASP A 221 7.01 -18.91 -6.39
C ASP A 221 8.18 -18.54 -7.33
N ALA A 222 8.91 -17.47 -7.03
CA ALA A 222 10.07 -16.95 -7.76
C ALA A 222 9.81 -16.78 -9.26
N ILE A 223 8.60 -16.32 -9.61
CA ILE A 223 8.20 -16.04 -10.99
C ILE A 223 8.90 -14.74 -11.43
N SER A 224 9.67 -14.82 -12.50
CA SER A 224 10.51 -13.72 -12.99
C SER A 224 10.42 -13.64 -14.51
N LEU A 225 10.22 -12.44 -15.05
CA LEU A 225 10.26 -12.14 -16.48
C LEU A 225 11.33 -11.07 -16.70
N PHE A 226 12.53 -11.52 -17.04
CA PHE A 226 13.69 -10.64 -17.18
C PHE A 226 14.01 -10.37 -18.65
N GLY A 227 14.23 -9.12 -19.03
CA GLY A 227 14.62 -8.75 -20.39
C GLY A 227 14.59 -7.24 -20.66
N PRO A 228 14.73 -6.82 -21.93
CA PRO A 228 15.05 -5.45 -22.27
C PRO A 228 13.91 -4.47 -21.94
N VAL A 229 14.26 -3.29 -21.45
CA VAL A 229 13.36 -2.13 -21.33
C VAL A 229 13.97 -0.91 -22.01
N VAL A 230 13.10 -0.06 -22.57
CA VAL A 230 13.49 1.24 -23.13
C VAL A 230 13.57 2.28 -22.01
N LYS A 231 14.75 2.87 -21.79
CA LYS A 231 14.88 4.10 -21.00
C LYS A 231 14.70 5.33 -21.88
N ASP A 232 13.80 6.21 -21.48
CA ASP A 232 13.68 7.55 -22.07
C ASP A 232 15.01 8.32 -21.97
N SER A 233 15.41 8.96 -23.06
CA SER A 233 16.70 9.66 -23.15
C SER A 233 16.70 10.94 -22.33
N VAL A 234 17.47 10.96 -21.23
CA VAL A 234 17.82 12.20 -20.53
C VAL A 234 18.73 13.04 -21.43
N ILE A 235 18.39 14.32 -21.62
CA ILE A 235 19.21 15.27 -22.35
C ILE A 235 20.54 15.46 -21.60
N VAL A 236 21.63 14.96 -22.19
CA VAL A 236 22.99 15.14 -21.66
C VAL A 236 23.43 16.58 -21.94
N ILE A 237 23.38 17.43 -20.92
CA ILE A 237 24.08 18.72 -20.94
C ILE A 237 25.57 18.43 -20.69
N THR A 238 26.41 18.64 -21.70
CA THR A 238 27.86 18.48 -21.60
C THR A 238 28.47 19.59 -20.75
N THR A 239 28.62 19.34 -19.45
CA THR A 239 29.54 20.11 -18.60
C THR A 239 30.89 19.40 -18.54
N THR A 240 31.95 20.14 -18.84
CA THR A 240 33.35 19.68 -18.81
C THR A 240 33.75 19.11 -17.45
N ALA A 241 34.55 18.04 -17.48
CA ALA A 241 34.95 17.30 -16.28
C ALA A 241 35.80 18.14 -15.30
N PRO A 242 35.48 18.14 -14.00
CA PRO A 242 36.42 18.50 -12.95
C PRO A 242 37.47 17.41 -12.75
N ALA A 243 38.63 17.79 -12.22
CA ALA A 243 39.75 16.89 -11.98
C ALA A 243 39.46 15.79 -10.92
N THR A 244 40.22 14.70 -11.03
CA THR A 244 40.17 13.54 -10.15
C THR A 244 40.39 13.91 -8.68
N THR A 245 39.34 13.83 -7.88
CA THR A 245 39.41 13.80 -6.42
C THR A 245 38.72 12.54 -5.92
N THR A 246 39.33 11.87 -4.94
CA THR A 246 38.83 10.58 -4.41
C THR A 246 37.41 10.72 -3.90
N ALA A 247 36.53 9.85 -4.40
CA ALA A 247 35.14 9.80 -3.96
C ALA A 247 35.06 9.49 -2.45
N PRO A 248 34.29 10.25 -1.67
CA PRO A 248 33.91 9.82 -0.33
C PRO A 248 33.05 8.56 -0.43
N THR A 249 33.15 7.69 0.57
CA THR A 249 32.39 6.45 0.68
C THR A 249 30.89 6.72 0.54
N PRO A 250 30.10 5.88 -0.16
CA PRO A 250 28.66 6.05 -0.22
C PRO A 250 28.07 5.97 1.19
N VAL A 251 27.60 7.09 1.73
CA VAL A 251 26.76 7.10 2.92
C VAL A 251 25.42 6.53 2.48
N THR A 252 25.09 5.33 2.98
CA THR A 252 23.77 4.72 2.78
C THR A 252 22.72 5.69 3.31
N ALA A 253 21.99 6.35 2.42
CA ALA A 253 20.87 7.19 2.83
C ALA A 253 19.83 6.29 3.50
N THR A 254 19.59 6.52 4.79
CA THR A 254 18.51 5.87 5.53
C THR A 254 17.19 6.12 4.78
N PRO A 255 16.35 5.10 4.55
CA PRO A 255 15.04 5.30 3.94
C PRO A 255 14.28 6.39 4.71
N ALA A 256 13.72 7.36 4.00
CA ALA A 256 12.99 8.45 4.63
C ALA A 256 11.73 7.87 5.31
N THR A 257 11.72 7.88 6.65
CA THR A 257 10.58 7.39 7.43
C THR A 257 9.39 8.33 7.25
N CYS A 258 8.18 7.77 7.12
CA CYS A 258 6.96 8.57 7.08
C CYS A 258 6.71 9.19 8.46
N GLY A 259 6.00 10.31 8.51
CA GLY A 259 5.82 11.08 9.74
C GLY A 259 5.17 12.44 9.53
N GLY A 260 5.26 13.29 10.55
CA GLY A 260 4.50 14.54 10.63
C GLY A 260 3.22 14.36 11.43
N ALA A 261 2.26 15.26 11.24
CA ALA A 261 0.98 15.22 11.94
C ALA A 261 0.17 13.95 11.58
N ASN A 262 -0.53 13.39 12.56
CA ASN A 262 -1.55 12.38 12.31
C ASN A 262 -2.73 13.03 11.57
N PHE A 263 -3.13 12.45 10.45
CA PHE A 263 -4.31 12.90 9.70
C PHE A 263 -5.61 12.37 10.33
N LEU A 264 -5.55 11.30 11.12
CA LEU A 264 -6.69 10.80 11.89
C LEU A 264 -6.90 11.64 13.15
N ALA A 265 -8.14 12.08 13.37
CA ALA A 265 -8.57 12.61 14.65
C ALA A 265 -8.75 11.46 15.65
N ASN A 266 -8.21 11.62 16.87
CA ASN A 266 -8.47 10.73 18.00
C ASN A 266 -8.23 9.24 17.69
N GLY A 267 -7.11 8.92 17.04
CA GLY A 267 -6.69 7.54 16.76
C GLY A 267 -5.99 6.85 17.93
N ASP A 268 -5.54 7.65 18.89
CA ASP A 268 -5.06 7.32 20.24
C ASP A 268 -6.19 7.29 21.29
N PHE A 269 -7.43 7.57 20.90
CA PHE A 269 -8.65 7.48 21.72
C PHE A 269 -8.76 8.36 22.98
N GLU A 270 -7.68 9.01 23.43
CA GLU A 270 -7.61 9.96 24.56
C GLU A 270 -8.53 11.19 24.41
N GLY A 271 -9.00 11.49 23.19
CA GLY A 271 -9.98 12.56 22.91
C GLY A 271 -11.42 12.24 23.34
N GLY A 272 -11.66 11.06 23.93
CA GLY A 272 -12.93 10.61 24.49
C GLY A 272 -13.85 9.91 23.49
N PHE A 273 -15.04 9.50 23.95
CA PHE A 273 -15.96 8.62 23.24
C PHE A 273 -17.38 9.20 23.12
N VAL A 274 -18.12 8.76 22.09
CA VAL A 274 -19.54 9.02 21.88
C VAL A 274 -20.23 7.69 21.61
N GLY A 275 -21.16 7.28 22.48
CA GLY A 275 -21.86 5.99 22.33
C GLY A 275 -20.93 4.75 22.37
N GLY A 276 -19.78 4.85 23.05
CA GLY A 276 -18.76 3.79 23.09
C GLY A 276 -17.83 3.75 21.88
N VAL A 277 -17.97 4.68 20.94
CA VAL A 277 -17.10 4.84 19.76
C VAL A 277 -16.17 6.04 19.96
N GLY A 278 -14.89 5.91 19.62
CA GLY A 278 -13.91 7.00 19.70
C GLY A 278 -14.42 8.25 18.99
N LYS A 279 -14.40 9.40 19.67
CA LYS A 279 -14.93 10.67 19.15
C LYS A 279 -14.25 11.04 17.83
N GLY A 280 -15.04 11.22 16.78
CA GLY A 280 -14.55 11.47 15.41
C GLY A 280 -14.56 10.22 14.52
N TRP A 281 -14.72 9.03 15.08
CA TRP A 281 -14.99 7.78 14.36
C TRP A 281 -16.49 7.49 14.30
N SER A 282 -16.89 6.74 13.27
CA SER A 282 -18.24 6.19 13.10
C SER A 282 -18.16 4.67 13.16
N ALA A 283 -19.14 4.03 13.82
CA ALA A 283 -19.21 2.57 13.93
C ALA A 283 -20.17 1.97 12.91
N PHE A 284 -19.89 0.73 12.48
CA PHE A 284 -20.71 -0.03 11.55
C PHE A 284 -20.72 -1.53 11.89
N ASN A 285 -21.71 -2.25 11.38
CA ASN A 285 -21.78 -3.70 11.39
C ASN A 285 -22.68 -4.23 10.26
N ASN A 286 -22.64 -5.53 9.97
CA ASN A 286 -23.47 -6.15 8.93
C ASN A 286 -24.82 -6.72 9.41
N GLY A 287 -25.25 -6.38 10.63
CA GLY A 287 -26.55 -6.74 11.16
C GLY A 287 -26.79 -8.26 11.33
N GLY A 288 -28.04 -8.66 11.14
CA GLY A 288 -28.47 -10.03 11.43
C GLY A 288 -28.68 -10.28 12.93
N ARG A 289 -28.40 -11.51 13.37
CA ARG A 289 -28.74 -11.99 14.73
C ARG A 289 -27.62 -11.85 15.78
N ALA A 290 -26.44 -11.35 15.39
CA ALA A 290 -25.35 -11.13 16.33
C ALA A 290 -25.60 -9.87 17.17
N VAL A 291 -25.03 -9.84 18.37
CA VAL A 291 -24.98 -8.63 19.20
C VAL A 291 -23.62 -7.96 18.99
N TYR A 292 -23.63 -6.66 18.80
CA TYR A 292 -22.44 -5.84 18.54
C TYR A 292 -22.28 -4.81 19.65
N GLY A 293 -21.06 -4.69 20.18
CA GLY A 293 -20.70 -3.72 21.20
C GLY A 293 -19.54 -2.85 20.77
N PHE A 294 -19.56 -1.59 21.17
CA PHE A 294 -18.45 -0.65 21.05
C PHE A 294 -18.26 0.01 22.40
N TYR A 295 -17.04 0.01 22.92
CA TYR A 295 -16.77 0.49 24.28
C TYR A 295 -15.45 1.26 24.35
N ASP A 296 -15.43 2.22 25.26
CA ASP A 296 -14.21 2.81 25.85
C ASP A 296 -13.53 1.72 26.69
N GLU A 297 -12.43 1.17 26.19
CA GLU A 297 -11.59 0.23 26.91
C GLU A 297 -10.60 1.01 27.78
N MET A 298 -10.71 0.82 29.09
CA MET A 298 -9.85 1.46 30.10
C MET A 298 -8.89 0.48 30.77
N TRP A 299 -8.84 -0.79 30.35
CA TRP A 299 -7.99 -1.78 31.01
C TRP A 299 -6.53 -1.71 30.50
N PRO A 300 -5.53 -1.33 31.34
CA PRO A 300 -4.18 -1.03 30.85
C PRO A 300 -3.38 -2.20 30.26
N LYS A 301 -3.92 -3.43 30.28
CA LYS A 301 -3.30 -4.59 29.62
C LYS A 301 -3.60 -4.69 28.12
N VAL A 302 -4.56 -3.91 27.62
CA VAL A 302 -5.07 -3.97 26.24
C VAL A 302 -5.13 -2.58 25.60
N ILE A 303 -4.31 -1.67 26.13
CA ILE A 303 -4.10 -0.28 25.71
C ILE A 303 -2.59 -0.14 25.46
N LYS A 304 -2.21 0.60 24.42
CA LYS A 304 -0.84 0.73 23.95
C LYS A 304 -0.17 2.01 24.45
N ASP A 305 -0.84 3.15 24.30
CA ASP A 305 -0.44 4.43 24.88
C ASP A 305 -1.67 5.12 25.53
N GLY A 306 -1.44 6.11 26.40
CA GLY A 306 -2.55 6.77 27.11
C GLY A 306 -3.24 5.93 28.20
N ALA A 307 -4.55 6.12 28.33
CA ALA A 307 -5.44 5.52 29.32
C ALA A 307 -6.71 4.90 28.70
N HIS A 308 -6.92 5.04 27.39
CA HIS A 308 -8.10 4.62 26.66
C HIS A 308 -7.75 3.84 25.38
N GLY A 309 -8.68 3.01 24.91
CA GLY A 309 -8.61 2.35 23.61
C GLY A 309 -9.99 1.96 23.09
N GLN A 310 -10.11 1.60 21.82
CA GLN A 310 -11.39 1.16 21.25
C GLN A 310 -11.54 -0.35 21.39
N LEU A 311 -12.57 -0.80 22.11
CA LEU A 311 -13.06 -2.19 22.06
C LEU A 311 -14.22 -2.31 21.06
N ILE A 312 -14.17 -3.36 20.24
CA ILE A 312 -15.23 -3.82 19.34
C ILE A 312 -15.59 -5.26 19.74
N GLU A 313 -16.84 -5.50 20.09
CA GLU A 313 -17.36 -6.82 20.51
C GLU A 313 -18.30 -7.38 19.43
N ILE A 314 -18.11 -8.65 19.03
CA ILE A 314 -19.04 -9.43 18.19
C ILE A 314 -19.43 -10.70 18.93
N ASN A 315 -20.67 -10.74 19.41
CA ASN A 315 -21.21 -11.85 20.20
C ASN A 315 -22.22 -12.68 19.38
N THR A 316 -21.97 -14.00 19.31
CA THR A 316 -22.79 -14.97 18.57
C THR A 316 -23.33 -16.11 19.45
N LEU A 317 -23.56 -15.84 20.74
CA LEU A 317 -24.28 -16.76 21.63
C LEU A 317 -25.72 -16.98 21.12
N GLY A 318 -26.17 -18.22 21.06
CA GLY A 318 -27.48 -18.62 20.52
C GLY A 318 -27.62 -18.59 18.99
N MET A 319 -26.51 -18.50 18.24
CA MET A 319 -26.48 -18.54 16.77
C MET A 319 -26.13 -19.92 16.21
N ALA A 320 -26.52 -20.19 14.96
CA ALA A 320 -26.23 -21.46 14.30
C ALA A 320 -24.91 -21.40 13.52
N ALA A 321 -24.23 -22.55 13.37
CA ALA A 321 -23.01 -22.65 12.54
C ALA A 321 -23.26 -22.41 11.04
N SER A 322 -24.52 -22.31 10.61
CA SER A 322 -24.94 -21.97 9.24
C SER A 322 -25.22 -20.48 9.04
N ASP A 323 -25.16 -19.66 10.09
CA ASP A 323 -25.31 -18.21 9.97
C ASP A 323 -24.08 -17.62 9.24
N PRO A 324 -24.25 -16.76 8.22
CA PRO A 324 -23.12 -16.18 7.48
C PRO A 324 -22.25 -15.30 8.37
N ASP A 325 -21.07 -14.92 7.87
CA ASP A 325 -20.09 -14.09 8.58
C ASP A 325 -20.66 -12.85 9.26
N ARG A 326 -20.04 -12.46 10.37
CA ARG A 326 -20.36 -11.22 11.09
C ARG A 326 -19.13 -10.33 11.09
N TYR A 327 -19.32 -9.05 10.78
CA TYR A 327 -18.28 -8.04 10.91
C TYR A 327 -18.84 -6.77 11.55
N ALA A 328 -17.98 -6.11 12.30
CA ALA A 328 -18.22 -4.82 12.94
C ALA A 328 -16.91 -4.04 12.98
N GLY A 329 -17.00 -2.73 12.89
CA GLY A 329 -15.83 -1.89 12.68
C GLY A 329 -16.05 -0.44 13.01
N VAL A 330 -14.97 0.32 12.91
CA VAL A 330 -14.95 1.77 12.97
C VAL A 330 -14.33 2.35 11.70
N TYR A 331 -14.85 3.48 11.24
CA TYR A 331 -14.28 4.23 10.13
C TYR A 331 -14.18 5.73 10.44
N GLN A 332 -13.30 6.40 9.72
CA GLN A 332 -13.18 7.85 9.76
C GLN A 332 -13.02 8.39 8.33
N VAL A 333 -13.68 9.51 8.06
CA VAL A 333 -13.55 10.24 6.81
C VAL A 333 -12.47 11.31 6.96
N VAL A 334 -11.32 11.08 6.34
CA VAL A 334 -10.11 11.88 6.50
C VAL A 334 -9.94 12.84 5.32
N GLY A 335 -9.71 14.12 5.60
CA GLY A 335 -9.42 15.15 4.59
C GLY A 335 -7.99 15.67 4.65
N GLY A 336 -7.60 16.45 3.64
CA GLY A 336 -6.28 17.09 3.59
C GLY A 336 -5.14 16.20 3.09
N LEU A 337 -5.47 15.00 2.60
CA LEU A 337 -4.52 14.18 1.86
C LEU A 337 -4.25 14.81 0.48
N LYS A 338 -3.26 14.27 -0.23
CA LYS A 338 -3.00 14.57 -1.64
C LYS A 338 -3.14 13.32 -2.47
N LYS A 339 -4.05 13.33 -3.44
CA LYS A 339 -4.20 12.30 -4.45
C LYS A 339 -2.87 11.98 -5.11
N GLY A 340 -2.49 10.70 -5.11
CA GLY A 340 -1.24 10.23 -5.70
C GLY A 340 0.01 10.40 -4.82
N ALA A 341 -0.11 10.94 -3.60
CA ALA A 341 0.97 10.92 -2.61
C ALA A 341 0.90 9.67 -1.72
N SER A 342 2.05 9.26 -1.20
CA SER A 342 2.17 8.10 -0.30
C SER A 342 1.96 8.49 1.16
N TYR A 343 1.22 7.64 1.88
CA TYR A 343 0.94 7.76 3.31
C TYR A 343 1.24 6.42 3.99
N GLU A 344 1.60 6.46 5.26
CA GLU A 344 1.74 5.28 6.11
C GLU A 344 0.58 5.23 7.10
N PHE A 345 -0.20 4.15 7.04
CA PHE A 345 -1.23 3.81 8.01
C PHE A 345 -0.66 2.78 8.98
N SER A 346 -0.83 3.01 10.28
CA SER A 346 -0.42 2.07 11.32
C SER A 346 -1.37 2.07 12.51
N LEU A 347 -1.32 0.99 13.30
CA LEU A 347 -2.13 0.80 14.50
C LEU A 347 -1.57 -0.32 15.36
N TYR A 348 -2.05 -0.37 16.61
CA TYR A 348 -1.92 -1.51 17.48
C TYR A 348 -3.28 -2.18 17.68
N GLY A 349 -3.28 -3.49 17.92
CA GLY A 349 -4.50 -4.20 18.29
C GLY A 349 -4.28 -5.64 18.72
N MET A 350 -5.35 -6.27 19.19
CA MET A 350 -5.36 -7.70 19.54
C MET A 350 -6.77 -8.29 19.42
N LEU A 351 -6.84 -9.61 19.24
CA LEU A 351 -8.08 -10.38 19.30
C LEU A 351 -8.14 -11.14 20.63
N ARG A 352 -9.29 -11.16 21.28
CA ARG A 352 -9.54 -11.92 22.52
C ARG A 352 -10.88 -12.66 22.48
N GLU A 353 -11.00 -13.72 23.28
CA GLU A 353 -12.28 -14.40 23.53
C GLU A 353 -12.35 -14.99 24.96
N ARG A 354 -13.55 -15.38 25.43
CA ARG A 354 -13.74 -15.92 26.79
C ARG A 354 -13.08 -17.27 27.04
N THR A 355 -13.06 -18.17 26.05
CA THR A 355 -12.58 -19.56 26.16
C THR A 355 -12.19 -20.10 24.79
N SER A 356 -10.99 -20.67 24.67
CA SER A 356 -10.53 -21.32 23.44
C SER A 356 -10.57 -22.86 23.57
N GLY A 357 -11.24 -23.55 22.65
CA GLY A 357 -11.13 -25.00 22.48
C GLY A 357 -9.88 -25.42 21.71
N ALA A 358 -9.22 -26.51 22.11
CA ALA A 358 -8.00 -27.01 21.46
C ALA A 358 -8.19 -27.52 20.01
N SER A 359 -9.44 -27.64 19.55
CA SER A 359 -9.84 -28.10 18.22
C SER A 359 -10.49 -27.02 17.36
N GLU A 360 -10.40 -25.74 17.75
CA GLU A 360 -10.99 -24.63 17.01
C GLU A 360 -10.08 -24.09 15.91
N ASP A 361 -10.67 -23.62 14.81
CA ASP A 361 -9.92 -22.99 13.72
C ASP A 361 -9.19 -21.74 14.22
N LYS A 362 -7.86 -21.75 14.15
CA LYS A 362 -6.99 -20.59 14.45
C LYS A 362 -7.36 -19.33 13.66
N TYR A 363 -8.02 -19.49 12.52
CA TYR A 363 -8.40 -18.41 11.61
C TYR A 363 -9.87 -18.00 11.71
N ARG A 364 -10.61 -18.46 12.74
CA ARG A 364 -12.03 -18.14 13.01
C ARG A 364 -12.34 -16.64 13.14
N TYR A 365 -11.35 -15.85 13.57
CA TYR A 365 -11.43 -14.40 13.69
C TYR A 365 -10.32 -13.73 12.91
N ARG A 366 -10.62 -12.52 12.44
CA ARG A 366 -9.74 -11.64 11.68
C ARG A 366 -9.97 -10.18 12.03
N VAL A 367 -8.93 -9.38 11.83
CA VAL A 367 -9.04 -7.93 11.72
C VAL A 367 -8.63 -7.55 10.30
N GLN A 368 -9.37 -6.65 9.68
CA GLN A 368 -9.08 -6.12 8.36
C GLN A 368 -9.11 -4.60 8.42
N TRP A 369 -8.26 -3.96 7.62
CA TRP A 369 -8.37 -2.53 7.34
C TRP A 369 -8.64 -2.32 5.85
N GLY A 370 -9.08 -1.13 5.48
CA GLY A 370 -9.21 -0.74 4.10
C GLY A 370 -9.44 0.76 3.95
N TYR A 371 -9.37 1.22 2.71
CA TYR A 371 -9.55 2.63 2.39
C TYR A 371 -10.24 2.82 1.04
N ALA A 372 -10.92 3.96 0.89
CA ALA A 372 -11.59 4.36 -0.34
C ALA A 372 -11.41 5.86 -0.58
N ALA A 373 -11.64 6.31 -1.82
CA ALA A 373 -11.84 7.74 -2.07
C ALA A 373 -13.20 8.13 -1.46
N ALA A 374 -13.23 9.20 -0.67
CA ALA A 374 -14.48 9.70 -0.10
C ALA A 374 -15.34 10.32 -1.21
N ASP A 375 -16.58 9.86 -1.34
CA ASP A 375 -17.52 10.33 -2.35
C ASP A 375 -18.46 11.42 -1.77
N ALA A 376 -19.72 11.49 -2.22
CA ALA A 376 -20.73 12.41 -1.71
C ALA A 376 -21.33 11.99 -0.35
N ASP A 377 -21.36 10.70 -0.01
CA ASP A 377 -21.89 10.14 1.25
C ASP A 377 -20.89 9.12 1.86
N PRO A 378 -19.68 9.59 2.23
CA PRO A 378 -18.53 8.71 2.44
C PRO A 378 -18.68 7.81 3.66
N SER A 379 -18.62 6.50 3.42
CA SER A 379 -18.91 5.44 4.39
C SER A 379 -17.92 4.27 4.28
N GLU A 380 -17.97 3.34 5.22
CA GLU A 380 -17.24 2.08 5.11
C GLU A 380 -17.66 1.25 3.88
N SER A 381 -18.87 1.47 3.35
CA SER A 381 -19.41 0.71 2.22
C SER A 381 -18.67 1.01 0.90
N ASP A 382 -17.99 2.16 0.82
CA ASP A 382 -17.08 2.53 -0.26
C ASP A 382 -15.81 1.66 -0.30
N VAL A 383 -15.47 1.03 0.82
CA VAL A 383 -14.26 0.20 0.96
C VAL A 383 -14.51 -1.17 0.31
N ALA A 384 -14.27 -1.22 -1.00
CA ALA A 384 -14.33 -2.46 -1.78
C ALA A 384 -13.15 -3.41 -1.52
N ALA A 385 -11.98 -2.87 -1.15
CA ALA A 385 -10.75 -3.63 -0.91
C ALA A 385 -10.40 -3.65 0.58
N TRP A 386 -10.44 -4.83 1.18
CA TRP A 386 -10.06 -5.08 2.57
C TRP A 386 -8.78 -5.90 2.65
N THR A 387 -7.82 -5.41 3.41
CA THR A 387 -6.54 -6.08 3.70
C THR A 387 -6.61 -6.68 5.09
N GLU A 388 -6.38 -7.99 5.18
CA GLU A 388 -6.28 -8.72 6.44
C GLU A 388 -4.97 -8.37 7.17
N LEU A 389 -5.07 -8.11 8.47
CA LEU A 389 -3.91 -7.86 9.32
C LEU A 389 -3.32 -9.22 9.76
N PRO A 390 -1.99 -9.36 9.85
CA PRO A 390 -1.30 -10.61 10.19
C PRO A 390 -1.36 -10.88 11.71
N TRP A 391 -2.57 -10.88 12.27
CA TRP A 391 -2.85 -11.02 13.70
C TRP A 391 -3.56 -12.36 13.95
N ASP A 392 -2.76 -13.43 14.09
CA ASP A 392 -3.26 -14.80 14.30
C ASP A 392 -3.42 -15.19 15.77
N THR A 393 -2.85 -14.42 16.71
CA THR A 393 -2.94 -14.73 18.14
C THR A 393 -4.27 -14.24 18.71
N ILE A 394 -5.13 -15.19 19.10
CA ILE A 394 -6.35 -14.94 19.85
C ILE A 394 -6.06 -15.21 21.33
N TYR A 395 -6.08 -14.18 22.17
CA TYR A 395 -5.80 -14.31 23.59
C TYR A 395 -7.04 -14.64 24.42
N LEU A 396 -6.84 -15.14 25.63
CA LEU A 396 -7.91 -15.25 26.61
C LEU A 396 -8.30 -13.83 27.09
N ARG A 397 -9.60 -13.50 27.10
CA ARG A 397 -10.13 -12.17 27.50
C ARG A 397 -9.55 -11.65 28.81
N THR A 398 -9.33 -12.54 29.79
CA THR A 398 -8.81 -12.25 31.13
C THR A 398 -7.28 -12.33 31.27
N SER A 399 -6.58 -12.84 30.25
CA SER A 399 -5.12 -12.98 30.23
C SER A 399 -4.54 -12.64 28.84
N PRO A 400 -4.64 -11.36 28.42
CA PRO A 400 -4.04 -10.88 27.18
C PRO A 400 -2.50 -10.96 27.22
N GLY A 401 -1.89 -11.06 26.04
CA GLY A 401 -0.48 -10.74 25.82
C GLY A 401 -0.32 -9.32 25.28
N ASP A 402 0.77 -9.05 24.59
CA ASP A 402 1.04 -7.73 23.99
C ASP A 402 0.14 -7.45 22.77
N MET A 403 -0.20 -6.18 22.55
CA MET A 403 -0.86 -5.75 21.31
C MET A 403 0.09 -5.89 20.12
N ALA A 404 -0.40 -6.53 19.05
CA ALA A 404 0.30 -6.63 17.80
C ALA A 404 0.31 -5.27 17.09
N TYR A 405 1.45 -4.92 16.48
CA TYR A 405 1.58 -3.75 15.62
C TYR A 405 1.28 -4.12 14.16
N TYR A 406 0.74 -3.18 13.40
CA TYR A 406 0.69 -3.26 11.95
C TYR A 406 0.99 -1.89 11.35
N SER A 407 1.72 -1.86 10.23
CA SER A 407 1.95 -0.66 9.43
C SER A 407 2.02 -1.00 7.95
N VAL A 408 1.55 -0.10 7.10
CA VAL A 408 1.53 -0.26 5.64
C VAL A 408 1.53 1.10 4.96
N LYS A 409 2.26 1.20 3.84
CA LYS A 409 2.23 2.39 2.98
C LYS A 409 1.21 2.20 1.86
N PHE A 410 0.40 3.22 1.60
CA PHE A 410 -0.54 3.26 0.48
C PHE A 410 -0.48 4.60 -0.25
N THR A 411 -1.00 4.64 -1.48
CA THR A 411 -1.15 5.88 -2.26
C THR A 411 -2.57 6.40 -2.10
N ALA A 412 -2.74 7.65 -1.69
CA ALA A 412 -4.08 8.22 -1.50
C ALA A 412 -4.84 8.32 -2.85
N PRO A 413 -6.03 7.71 -2.98
CA PRO A 413 -6.81 7.72 -4.22
C PRO A 413 -7.48 9.09 -4.49
N ALA A 414 -7.65 9.90 -3.46
CA ALA A 414 -8.23 11.25 -3.48
C ALA A 414 -7.68 12.10 -2.32
N ASP A 415 -7.96 13.41 -2.34
CA ASP A 415 -7.56 14.36 -1.27
C ASP A 415 -8.40 14.19 0.02
N LYS A 416 -9.49 13.43 -0.08
CA LYS A 416 -10.37 13.01 1.00
C LYS A 416 -10.62 11.51 0.86
N VAL A 417 -10.44 10.74 1.93
CA VAL A 417 -10.51 9.27 1.93
C VAL A 417 -11.35 8.77 3.09
N VAL A 418 -11.96 7.60 2.93
CA VAL A 418 -12.43 6.82 4.07
C VAL A 418 -11.30 5.90 4.50
N ILE A 419 -11.01 5.82 5.80
CA ILE A 419 -10.19 4.77 6.41
C ILE A 419 -11.12 3.96 7.32
N ALA A 420 -11.15 2.63 7.15
CA ALA A 420 -12.00 1.75 7.94
C ALA A 420 -11.23 0.54 8.47
N ILE A 421 -11.59 0.08 9.67
CA ILE A 421 -11.04 -1.10 10.34
C ILE A 421 -12.21 -1.94 10.83
N ARG A 422 -12.21 -3.26 10.59
CA ARG A 422 -13.25 -4.19 11.04
C ARG A 422 -12.69 -5.44 11.68
N ALA A 423 -13.34 -5.87 12.75
CA ALA A 423 -13.33 -7.26 13.20
C ALA A 423 -14.21 -8.09 12.26
N TRP A 424 -13.75 -9.29 11.90
CA TRP A 424 -14.46 -10.26 11.07
C TRP A 424 -14.47 -11.62 11.76
N LYS A 425 -15.67 -12.17 11.95
CA LYS A 425 -15.96 -13.40 12.67
C LYS A 425 -16.66 -14.38 11.72
N LYS A 426 -16.02 -15.51 11.45
CA LYS A 426 -16.42 -16.45 10.39
C LYS A 426 -17.62 -17.30 10.77
N TRP A 427 -18.43 -17.63 9.77
CA TRP A 427 -19.72 -18.34 9.84
C TRP A 427 -19.70 -19.62 10.69
N ALA A 428 -18.63 -20.41 10.60
CA ALA A 428 -18.45 -21.65 11.38
C ALA A 428 -18.14 -21.42 12.88
N THR A 429 -18.37 -20.23 13.43
CA THR A 429 -17.98 -19.85 14.82
C THR A 429 -19.16 -19.40 15.70
N PRO A 430 -20.20 -20.24 15.90
CA PRO A 430 -21.30 -19.94 16.82
C PRO A 430 -20.86 -20.02 18.29
N GLU A 431 -21.70 -19.54 19.21
CA GLU A 431 -21.51 -19.66 20.67
C GLU A 431 -20.18 -19.08 21.17
N ARG A 432 -19.73 -17.96 20.61
CA ARG A 432 -18.51 -17.26 21.05
C ARG A 432 -18.69 -15.75 21.03
N GLU A 433 -17.85 -15.10 21.82
CA GLU A 433 -17.71 -13.66 21.94
C GLU A 433 -16.30 -13.29 21.48
N LEU A 434 -16.20 -12.51 20.41
CA LEU A 434 -14.95 -11.93 19.92
C LEU A 434 -14.83 -10.50 20.42
N ASP A 435 -13.76 -10.22 21.16
CA ASP A 435 -13.31 -8.87 21.50
C ASP A 435 -12.14 -8.49 20.58
N VAL A 436 -12.19 -7.33 19.94
CA VAL A 436 -11.05 -6.71 19.26
C VAL A 436 -10.74 -5.37 19.90
N ASN A 437 -9.54 -5.25 20.46
CA ASN A 437 -9.02 -3.99 20.98
C ASN A 437 -8.13 -3.33 19.93
N LEU A 438 -8.31 -2.03 19.71
CA LEU A 438 -7.55 -1.19 18.80
C LEU A 438 -7.04 0.03 19.54
N ASP A 439 -5.81 0.45 19.24
CA ASP A 439 -5.21 1.65 19.82
C ASP A 439 -4.10 2.26 18.93
N ALA A 440 -3.71 3.50 19.23
CA ALA A 440 -2.60 4.23 18.63
C ALA A 440 -2.65 4.28 17.08
N ILE A 441 -3.86 4.39 16.52
CA ILE A 441 -4.14 4.40 15.07
C ILE A 441 -3.62 5.71 14.46
N LYS A 442 -2.70 5.59 13.51
CA LYS A 442 -1.96 6.71 12.92
C LYS A 442 -2.03 6.64 11.40
N LEU A 443 -2.18 7.80 10.78
CA LEU A 443 -2.07 8.01 9.35
C LEU A 443 -1.14 9.20 9.14
N VAL A 444 0.04 8.97 8.56
CA VAL A 444 1.08 10.01 8.42
C VAL A 444 1.58 10.10 6.99
N GLY A 445 2.07 11.27 6.58
CA GLY A 445 2.59 11.49 5.23
C GLY A 445 3.98 10.87 5.05
N CYS A 446 4.24 10.30 3.87
CA CYS A 446 5.58 9.86 3.50
C CYS A 446 6.33 10.95 2.73
N PRO A 447 7.62 11.21 3.02
CA PRO A 447 8.50 11.95 2.13
C PRO A 447 8.50 11.32 0.72
N LEU A 448 8.61 12.15 -0.32
CA LEU A 448 8.43 11.71 -1.70
C LEU A 448 9.59 10.81 -2.17
N ASP A 449 9.34 9.51 -2.29
CA ASP A 449 10.25 8.52 -2.90
C ASP A 449 10.34 8.70 -4.43
N ARG A 450 10.97 9.78 -4.92
CA ARG A 450 11.42 9.89 -6.33
C ARG A 450 12.76 10.64 -6.47
N PRO A 451 13.74 10.08 -7.22
CA PRO A 451 14.95 10.79 -7.60
C PRO A 451 14.65 11.74 -8.77
N GLY A 452 14.42 13.03 -8.49
CA GLY A 452 14.25 14.01 -9.57
C GLY A 452 13.69 15.37 -9.14
N ARG A 453 14.61 16.35 -9.02
CA ARG A 453 14.39 17.79 -8.82
C ARG A 453 14.13 18.25 -7.38
N ALA A 454 14.88 19.27 -6.98
CA ALA A 454 15.02 19.76 -5.61
C ALA A 454 13.73 20.36 -5.02
N GLY A 455 13.52 20.10 -3.73
CA GLY A 455 12.42 20.65 -2.95
C GLY A 455 11.98 19.73 -1.83
N VAL A 456 12.86 19.46 -0.87
CA VAL A 456 12.43 19.00 0.46
C VAL A 456 12.03 20.26 1.26
N PRO A 457 10.80 20.36 1.77
CA PRO A 457 10.55 21.03 3.02
C PRO A 457 10.59 19.98 4.13
N GLY A 458 11.44 20.21 5.14
CA GLY A 458 11.12 19.74 6.49
C GLY A 458 9.93 20.54 7.04
N PRO A 459 9.73 20.60 8.36
CA PRO A 459 8.87 21.64 8.93
C PRO A 459 9.35 23.01 8.41
N CYS A 460 8.45 23.75 7.76
CA CYS A 460 8.76 25.12 7.40
C CYS A 460 8.78 25.95 8.68
N VAL A 461 9.74 26.84 8.83
CA VAL A 461 9.86 27.67 10.03
C VAL A 461 9.18 29.01 9.77
N TYR A 462 8.08 29.25 10.47
CA TYR A 462 7.40 30.54 10.50
C TYR A 462 7.88 31.34 11.72
N THR A 463 8.41 32.54 11.49
CA THR A 463 8.76 33.47 12.58
C THR A 463 7.54 34.32 12.92
N VAL A 464 7.04 34.19 14.16
CA VAL A 464 5.87 34.93 14.67
C VAL A 464 6.08 36.44 14.52
N ALA A 465 5.15 37.11 13.86
CA ALA A 465 5.13 38.55 13.66
C ALA A 465 4.28 39.27 14.72
N VAL A 466 4.37 40.61 14.76
CA VAL A 466 3.55 41.43 15.65
C VAL A 466 2.08 41.30 15.26
N GLY A 467 1.25 40.83 16.21
CA GLY A 467 -0.20 40.67 16.03
C GLY A 467 -0.65 39.28 15.56
N ASP A 468 0.26 38.34 15.31
CA ASP A 468 -0.12 36.95 15.02
C ASP A 468 -0.72 36.26 16.25
N THR A 469 -1.66 35.34 16.00
CA THR A 469 -2.14 34.35 16.99
C THR A 469 -1.82 32.94 16.51
N LEU A 470 -1.69 31.97 17.42
CA LEU A 470 -1.43 30.58 17.02
C LEU A 470 -2.59 30.00 16.18
N ALA A 471 -3.81 30.51 16.38
CA ALA A 471 -4.98 30.17 15.56
C ALA A 471 -4.93 30.77 14.15
N GLY A 472 -4.57 32.05 14.01
CA GLY A 472 -4.39 32.70 12.70
C GLY A 472 -3.26 32.08 11.89
N ILE A 473 -2.15 31.71 12.54
CA ILE A 473 -1.05 30.95 11.92
C ILE A 473 -1.54 29.55 11.50
N ALA A 474 -2.24 28.82 12.38
CA ALA A 474 -2.77 27.50 12.05
C ALA A 474 -3.71 27.54 10.83
N ALA A 475 -4.64 28.51 10.79
CA ALA A 475 -5.53 28.74 9.66
C ALA A 475 -4.76 29.07 8.36
N ARG A 476 -3.76 29.96 8.43
CA ARG A 476 -2.90 30.33 7.28
C ARG A 476 -2.17 29.14 6.66
N TYR A 477 -1.81 28.15 7.47
CA TYR A 477 -1.11 26.92 7.04
C TYR A 477 -2.03 25.69 6.91
N GLY A 478 -3.36 25.87 6.98
CA GLY A 478 -4.33 24.78 6.76
C GLY A 478 -4.27 23.68 7.82
N THR A 479 -4.03 24.05 9.08
CA THR A 479 -3.96 23.13 10.23
C THR A 479 -4.79 23.67 11.41
N THR A 480 -4.87 22.91 12.51
CA THR A 480 -5.60 23.31 13.72
C THR A 480 -4.67 23.93 14.75
N THR A 481 -5.20 24.79 15.63
CA THR A 481 -4.43 25.38 16.73
C THR A 481 -3.86 24.31 17.67
N ALA A 482 -4.59 23.21 17.88
CA ALA A 482 -4.15 22.08 18.68
C ALA A 482 -2.95 21.36 18.03
N ALA A 483 -3.06 20.97 16.76
CA ALA A 483 -1.97 20.31 16.03
C ALA A 483 -0.74 21.22 15.91
N LEU A 484 -0.91 22.52 15.69
CA LEU A 484 0.21 23.46 15.64
C LEU A 484 0.87 23.68 17.01
N ALA A 485 0.09 23.70 18.09
CA ALA A 485 0.61 23.75 19.46
C ALA A 485 1.41 22.48 19.79
N GLU A 486 0.88 21.30 19.44
CA GLU A 486 1.49 19.99 19.65
C GLU A 486 2.85 19.86 18.93
N ILE A 487 2.88 20.14 17.62
CA ILE A 487 4.09 20.13 16.79
C ILE A 487 5.20 21.03 17.38
N ASN A 488 4.82 22.14 18.01
CA ASN A 488 5.73 23.12 18.60
C ASN A 488 5.91 22.97 20.13
N LYS A 489 5.31 21.96 20.75
CA LYS A 489 5.33 21.71 22.21
C LYS A 489 4.88 22.92 23.05
N ILE A 490 3.89 23.68 22.55
CA ILE A 490 3.35 24.87 23.19
C ILE A 490 2.27 24.46 24.20
N ALA A 491 2.59 24.53 25.50
CA ALA A 491 1.65 24.17 26.57
C ALA A 491 0.47 25.14 26.73
N ASN A 492 0.61 26.41 26.32
CA ASN A 492 -0.47 27.39 26.30
C ASN A 492 -0.61 27.99 24.89
N PRO A 493 -1.59 27.55 24.08
CA PRO A 493 -1.81 28.03 22.71
C PRO A 493 -1.99 29.55 22.56
N ASN A 494 -2.34 30.26 23.63
CA ASN A 494 -2.51 31.71 23.65
C ASN A 494 -1.20 32.48 23.97
N ALA A 495 -0.10 31.77 24.22
CA ALA A 495 1.19 32.36 24.61
C ALA A 495 2.28 32.06 23.57
N ILE A 496 2.21 32.78 22.44
CA ILE A 496 3.32 32.87 21.46
C ILE A 496 3.98 34.24 21.52
N TYR A 497 5.27 34.30 21.20
CA TYR A 497 6.08 35.52 21.30
C TYR A 497 6.54 35.98 19.92
N VAL A 498 6.54 37.29 19.68
CA VAL A 498 7.10 37.86 18.44
C VAL A 498 8.57 37.47 18.31
N GLY A 499 8.96 37.00 17.12
CA GLY A 499 10.30 36.43 16.86
C GLY A 499 10.43 34.94 17.18
N GLN A 500 9.44 34.31 17.82
CA GLN A 500 9.43 32.85 18.04
C GLN A 500 9.35 32.11 16.71
N GLN A 501 10.17 31.07 16.56
CA GLN A 501 10.15 30.21 15.39
C GLN A 501 9.22 29.02 15.62
N LEU A 502 8.23 28.87 14.75
CA LEU A 502 7.25 27.79 14.76
C LEU A 502 7.43 26.89 13.55
N SER A 503 7.50 25.59 13.79
CA SER A 503 7.35 24.54 12.78
C SER A 503 5.90 24.51 12.30
N VAL A 504 5.67 24.85 11.04
CA VAL A 504 4.35 24.83 10.38
C VAL A 504 4.29 23.75 9.29
N PRO A 505 3.12 23.13 9.05
CA PRO A 505 2.95 22.12 7.99
C PRO A 505 3.20 22.71 6.61
N CYS A 506 4.09 22.09 5.83
CA CYS A 506 4.48 22.59 4.51
C CYS A 506 3.93 21.71 3.38
N ASN A 507 2.61 21.57 3.34
CA ASN A 507 1.87 20.70 2.42
C ASN A 507 1.78 21.24 0.98
N GLY A 508 2.74 22.04 0.49
CA GLY A 508 2.67 22.66 -0.84
C GLY A 508 1.43 23.55 -1.07
N VAL A 509 0.72 23.88 0.02
CA VAL A 509 -0.29 24.94 0.04
C VAL A 509 0.51 26.22 -0.11
N THR A 510 0.36 26.90 -1.25
CA THR A 510 0.71 28.33 -1.31
C THR A 510 -0.05 29.00 -0.18
N PRO A 511 0.61 29.73 0.75
CA PRO A 511 -0.02 30.25 1.96
C PRO A 511 -1.33 30.92 1.56
N GLN A 512 -2.45 30.36 2.02
CA GLN A 512 -3.74 30.78 1.51
C GLN A 512 -3.89 32.27 1.86
N PRO A 513 -4.13 33.16 0.89
CA PRO A 513 -4.37 34.56 1.19
C PRO A 513 -5.48 34.60 2.25
N PRO A 514 -5.25 35.24 3.40
CA PRO A 514 -6.18 35.17 4.52
C PRO A 514 -7.59 35.56 4.07
N ALA A 515 -8.58 34.87 4.64
CA ALA A 515 -9.96 34.90 4.14
C ALA A 515 -10.46 36.35 4.04
N CYS A 516 -10.62 36.80 2.80
CA CYS A 516 -10.78 38.20 2.47
C CYS A 516 -12.27 38.55 2.34
N ILE A 517 -12.78 39.36 3.26
CA ILE A 517 -14.12 39.93 3.16
C ILE A 517 -14.04 41.13 2.21
N TRP A 518 -14.63 41.01 1.02
CA TRP A 518 -14.71 42.10 0.05
C TRP A 518 -15.80 43.09 0.43
N VAL A 519 -15.42 44.28 0.89
CA VAL A 519 -16.32 45.36 1.25
C VAL A 519 -16.28 46.46 0.19
N VAL A 520 -17.45 46.95 -0.22
CA VAL A 520 -17.57 48.16 -1.05
C VAL A 520 -17.63 49.37 -0.11
N VAL A 521 -16.65 50.25 -0.22
CA VAL A 521 -16.52 51.47 0.58
C VAL A 521 -17.77 52.34 0.39
N ALA A 522 -18.46 52.65 1.47
CA ALA A 522 -19.60 53.56 1.50
C ALA A 522 -19.14 55.01 1.71
N LYS A 523 -20.06 55.97 1.47
CA LYS A 523 -19.80 57.39 1.76
C LYS A 523 -19.65 57.59 3.27
N GLY A 524 -18.44 57.86 3.74
CA GLY A 524 -18.10 58.07 5.15
C GLY A 524 -17.30 56.94 5.79
N ASP A 525 -17.05 55.84 5.08
CA ASP A 525 -16.14 54.80 5.55
C ASP A 525 -14.68 55.32 5.64
N THR A 526 -13.93 54.79 6.61
CA THR A 526 -12.49 55.00 6.78
C THR A 526 -11.80 53.64 6.96
N VAL A 527 -10.51 53.52 6.64
CA VAL A 527 -9.78 52.26 6.84
C VAL A 527 -9.77 51.84 8.32
N SER A 528 -9.72 52.79 9.25
CA SER A 528 -9.81 52.51 10.70
C SER A 528 -11.22 52.11 11.16
N GLY A 529 -12.27 52.74 10.63
CA GLY A 529 -13.66 52.35 10.92
C GLY A 529 -14.00 50.97 10.36
N LEU A 530 -13.51 50.67 9.16
CA LEU A 530 -13.61 49.35 8.54
C LEU A 530 -12.80 48.30 9.32
N ALA A 531 -11.57 48.61 9.73
CA ALA A 531 -10.77 47.74 10.58
C ALA A 531 -11.53 47.35 11.86
N TRP A 532 -12.02 48.34 12.62
CA TRP A 532 -12.78 48.09 13.84
C TRP A 532 -14.07 47.30 13.59
N LYS A 533 -14.85 47.65 12.56
CA LYS A 533 -16.14 47.01 12.24
C LYS A 533 -16.01 45.52 11.87
N TYR A 534 -14.89 45.13 11.26
CA TYR A 534 -14.63 43.79 10.77
C TYR A 534 -13.50 43.09 11.53
N ASN A 535 -13.24 43.49 12.79
CA ASN A 535 -12.25 42.89 13.69
C ASN A 535 -10.79 42.86 13.14
N SER A 536 -10.49 43.69 12.15
CA SER A 536 -9.22 43.75 11.43
C SER A 536 -8.31 44.87 11.95
N SER A 537 -7.12 45.00 11.38
CA SER A 537 -6.19 46.11 11.65
C SER A 537 -5.98 47.00 10.43
N VAL A 538 -5.70 48.29 10.67
CA VAL A 538 -5.39 49.25 9.61
C VAL A 538 -4.21 48.79 8.75
N ALA A 539 -3.19 48.18 9.38
CA ALA A 539 -2.02 47.65 8.68
C ALA A 539 -2.38 46.51 7.72
N LEU A 540 -3.17 45.54 8.17
CA LEU A 540 -3.61 44.41 7.34
C LEU A 540 -4.44 44.87 6.14
N ILE A 541 -5.38 45.81 6.33
CA ILE A 541 -6.18 46.36 5.23
C ILE A 541 -5.30 47.15 4.25
N MET A 542 -4.35 47.94 4.74
CA MET A 542 -3.42 48.68 3.87
C MET A 542 -2.57 47.75 3.01
N GLU A 543 -1.98 46.72 3.62
CA GLU A 543 -1.12 45.74 2.95
C GLU A 543 -1.91 44.93 1.89
N ALA A 544 -3.06 44.37 2.28
CA ALA A 544 -3.91 43.57 1.40
C ALA A 544 -4.37 44.32 0.14
N ASN A 545 -4.59 45.63 0.25
CA ASN A 545 -5.11 46.48 -0.83
C ASN A 545 -4.04 47.36 -1.48
N LYS A 546 -2.78 47.24 -1.06
CA LYS A 546 -1.65 48.08 -1.53
C LYS A 546 -1.93 49.58 -1.39
N LEU A 547 -2.61 49.99 -0.32
CA LEU A 547 -2.94 51.39 -0.05
C LEU A 547 -1.72 52.14 0.49
N ALA A 548 -1.25 53.14 -0.24
CA ALA A 548 -0.16 54.02 0.20
C ALA A 548 -0.56 54.99 1.34
N ASN A 549 -1.85 55.22 1.56
CA ASN A 549 -2.38 56.14 2.58
C ASN A 549 -3.69 55.60 3.17
N PRO A 550 -3.79 55.36 4.49
CA PRO A 550 -5.02 54.82 5.11
C PRO A 550 -6.20 55.80 5.08
N ASN A 551 -5.94 57.08 4.84
CA ASN A 551 -6.97 58.13 4.81
C ASN A 551 -7.48 58.40 3.38
N LEU A 552 -7.04 57.64 2.38
CA LEU A 552 -7.40 57.84 0.97
C LEU A 552 -8.07 56.59 0.38
N ILE A 553 -9.36 56.45 0.65
CA ILE A 553 -10.25 55.45 0.03
C ILE A 553 -11.48 56.15 -0.56
N TYR A 554 -12.05 55.60 -1.62
CA TYR A 554 -13.13 56.24 -2.39
C TYR A 554 -14.45 55.46 -2.31
N PRO A 555 -15.62 56.12 -2.19
CA PRO A 555 -16.91 55.43 -2.26
C PRO A 555 -17.04 54.60 -3.55
N GLY A 556 -17.50 53.36 -3.42
CA GLY A 556 -17.55 52.38 -4.52
C GLY A 556 -16.28 51.54 -4.70
N GLN A 557 -15.16 51.90 -4.07
CA GLN A 557 -13.93 51.10 -4.08
C GLN A 557 -14.17 49.76 -3.36
N LYS A 558 -13.73 48.65 -3.95
CA LYS A 558 -13.68 47.36 -3.27
C LYS A 558 -12.39 47.26 -2.46
N LEU A 559 -12.52 46.99 -1.17
CA LEU A 559 -11.41 46.69 -0.27
C LEU A 559 -11.51 45.27 0.24
N CYS A 560 -10.37 44.59 0.26
CA CYS A 560 -10.15 43.32 0.92
C CYS A 560 -9.93 43.56 2.41
N ILE A 561 -10.79 43.01 3.27
CA ILE A 561 -10.59 43.06 4.72
C ILE A 561 -10.24 41.66 5.23
N ILE A 562 -9.13 41.58 5.95
CA ILE A 562 -8.59 40.35 6.54
C ILE A 562 -9.05 40.27 7.99
N ASP A 563 -9.78 39.22 8.36
CA ASP A 563 -9.95 38.83 9.77
C ASP A 563 -8.61 38.20 10.25
N PRO A 564 -7.99 38.68 11.35
CA PRO A 564 -6.62 38.31 11.76
C PRO A 564 -6.45 36.91 12.37
#